data_AF-A0A2R6GC92-F1
#
_entry.id   AF-A0A2R6GC92-F1
#
_cell.length_a   1.000
_cell.length_b   1.000
_cell.length_c   1.000
_cell.angle_alpha   90.00
_cell.angle_beta   90.00
_cell.angle_gamma   90.00
#
_symmetry.space_group_name_H-M   'P 1'
#
loop_
_entity.id
_entity.type
_entity.pdbx_description
1 polymer ?
#
loop_
_entity_poly.entity_id
_entity_poly.type
_entity_poly.pdbx_seq_one_letter_code
_entity_poly.pdbx_strand_id
1 'polypeptide(L)' 'MAIPGYDLDDLDDNLQARIDEQDVEEYLTDEELQRLQGGESLLDLLDEDDLDRLIAGKPRPEE' A
#
# COMPACT_ATOMS: atom_id res chain seq x y z
N MET A 1 18.74 -12.15 3.39
CA MET A 1 19.41 -11.29 4.37
C MET A 1 18.34 -10.30 4.81
N ALA A 2 17.72 -10.51 5.97
CA ALA A 2 16.65 -9.64 6.45
C ALA A 2 17.29 -8.35 6.97
N ILE A 3 16.80 -7.20 6.50
CA ILE A 3 17.20 -5.92 7.08
C ILE A 3 16.61 -5.88 8.50
N PRO A 4 17.44 -5.75 9.54
CA PRO A 4 16.96 -5.79 10.91
C PRO A 4 16.18 -4.50 11.19
N GLY A 5 14.85 -4.62 11.32
CA GLY A 5 13.98 -3.51 11.75
C GLY A 5 12.83 -3.14 10.80
N TYR A 6 12.62 -3.87 9.70
CA TYR A 6 11.39 -3.78 8.91
C TYR A 6 10.76 -5.17 8.84
N ASP A 7 9.91 -5.49 9.80
CA ASP A 7 9.01 -6.63 9.67
C ASP A 7 7.90 -6.25 8.68
N LEU A 8 7.47 -7.20 7.85
CA LEU A 8 6.45 -6.97 6.83
C LEU A 8 5.14 -6.45 7.46
N ASP A 9 4.82 -6.91 8.66
CA ASP A 9 3.67 -6.47 9.45
C ASP A 9 3.75 -4.96 9.79
N ASP A 10 4.90 -4.47 10.27
CA ASP A 10 5.09 -3.04 10.59
C ASP A 10 5.02 -2.16 9.32
N LEU A 11 5.49 -2.69 8.19
CA LEU A 11 5.45 -1.98 6.91
C LEU A 11 4.00 -1.87 6.40
N ASP A 12 3.23 -2.94 6.49
CA ASP A 12 1.81 -2.97 6.11
C ASP A 12 0.99 -1.97 6.94
N ASP A 13 1.19 -1.95 8.27
CA ASP A 13 0.55 -0.97 9.17
C ASP A 13 0.91 0.48 8.80
N ASN A 14 2.18 0.75 8.44
CA ASN A 14 2.61 2.08 8.02
C ASN A 14 2.02 2.49 6.65
N LEU A 15 1.90 1.55 5.72
CA LEU A 15 1.27 1.78 4.42
C LEU A 15 -0.23 2.02 4.61
N GLN A 16 -0.88 1.28 5.50
CA GLN A 16 -2.28 1.44 5.87
C GLN A 16 -2.53 2.83 6.47
N ALA A 17 -1.67 3.29 7.38
CA ALA A 17 -1.79 4.63 7.93
C ALA A 17 -1.64 5.71 6.85
N ARG A 18 -0.65 5.57 5.95
CA ARG A 18 -0.41 6.54 4.87
C ARG A 18 -1.49 6.56 3.81
N ILE A 19 -2.05 5.40 3.48
CA ILE A 19 -3.11 5.28 2.48
C ILE A 19 -4.45 5.76 3.04
N ASP A 20 -4.65 5.73 4.36
CA ASP A 20 -5.82 6.33 5.05
C ASP A 20 -5.68 7.86 5.18
N GLU A 21 -4.45 8.36 5.33
CA GLU A 21 -4.14 9.80 5.26
C GLU A 21 -4.26 10.37 3.84
N GLN A 22 -4.22 9.52 2.82
CA GLN A 22 -4.38 9.87 1.41
C GLN A 22 -5.69 9.31 0.86
N ASP A 23 -6.03 9.64 -0.38
CA ASP A 23 -7.19 9.02 -1.04
C ASP A 23 -6.82 7.61 -1.47
N VAL A 24 -7.32 6.61 -0.74
CA VAL A 24 -7.10 5.19 -1.01
C VAL A 24 -7.47 4.79 -2.44
N GLU A 25 -8.46 5.46 -3.03
CA GLU A 25 -8.93 5.28 -4.41
C GLU A 25 -7.91 5.78 -5.46
N GLU A 26 -6.97 6.66 -5.09
CA GLU A 26 -5.88 7.09 -6.00
C GLU A 26 -4.76 6.05 -6.10
N TYR A 27 -4.70 5.09 -5.17
CA TYR A 27 -3.63 4.09 -5.10
C TYR A 27 -4.12 2.67 -5.31
N LEU A 28 -5.39 2.40 -4.99
CA LEU A 28 -6.03 1.09 -5.13
C LEU A 28 -7.22 1.19 -6.08
N THR A 29 -7.35 0.20 -6.96
CA THR A 29 -8.55 -0.05 -7.75
C THR A 29 -9.68 -0.59 -6.87
N ASP A 30 -10.92 -0.53 -7.38
CA ASP A 30 -12.10 -1.13 -6.73
C ASP A 30 -11.90 -2.60 -6.33
N GLU A 31 -11.18 -3.37 -7.15
CA GLU A 31 -10.88 -4.78 -6.88
C GLU A 31 -9.91 -4.95 -5.71
N GLU A 32 -8.85 -4.14 -5.68
CA GLU A 32 -7.84 -4.17 -4.60
C GLU A 32 -8.43 -3.67 -3.28
N LEU A 33 -9.29 -2.64 -3.31
CA LEU A 33 -10.04 -2.15 -2.16
C LEU A 33 -10.94 -3.23 -1.54
N GLN A 34 -11.59 -4.03 -2.38
CA GLN A 34 -12.45 -5.11 -1.90
C GLN A 34 -11.62 -6.20 -1.20
N ARG A 35 -10.41 -6.47 -1.67
CA ARG A 35 -9.49 -7.42 -1.03
C ARG A 35 -8.89 -6.86 0.26
N LEU A 36 -8.55 -5.57 0.29
CA LEU A 36 -8.11 -4.86 1.50
C LEU A 36 -9.17 -4.98 2.60
N GLN A 37 -10.45 -4.75 2.27
CA GLN A 37 -11.57 -4.95 3.20
C GLN A 37 -11.76 -6.42 3.63
N GLY A 38 -11.28 -7.36 2.81
CA GLY A 38 -11.22 -8.79 3.12
C GLY A 38 -10.10 -9.18 4.09
N GLY A 39 -9.21 -8.24 4.44
CA GLY A 39 -8.05 -8.47 5.30
C GLY A 39 -6.79 -8.90 4.54
N GLU A 40 -6.72 -8.62 3.23
CA GLU A 40 -5.50 -8.77 2.44
C GLU A 40 -4.56 -7.59 2.70
N SER A 41 -3.26 -7.85 2.84
CA SER A 41 -2.25 -6.83 3.12
C SER A 41 -2.00 -5.94 1.91
N LEU A 42 -1.73 -4.66 2.13
CA LEU A 42 -1.35 -3.73 1.08
C LEU A 42 -0.08 -4.16 0.36
N LEU A 43 0.82 -4.87 1.04
CA LEU A 43 2.01 -5.46 0.41
C LEU A 43 1.71 -6.58 -0.61
N ASP A 44 0.58 -7.27 -0.46
CA ASP A 44 0.12 -8.28 -1.42
C ASP A 44 -0.76 -7.67 -2.52
N LEU A 45 -1.39 -6.52 -2.23
CA LEU A 45 -2.25 -5.80 -3.17
C LEU A 45 -1.47 -4.85 -4.08
N LEU A 46 -0.53 -4.10 -3.51
CA LEU A 46 0.28 -3.11 -4.21
C LEU A 46 1.58 -3.75 -4.67
N ASP A 47 1.87 -3.55 -5.95
CA ASP A 47 3.16 -3.91 -6.51
C ASP A 47 4.28 -3.00 -5.97
N GLU A 48 5.53 -3.45 -6.11
CA GLU A 48 6.72 -2.73 -5.66
C GLU A 48 6.76 -1.27 -6.17
N ASP A 49 6.33 -1.04 -7.41
CA ASP A 49 6.22 0.30 -8.01
C ASP A 49 5.17 1.19 -7.31
N ASP A 50 4.01 0.63 -6.93
CA ASP A 50 2.95 1.38 -6.27
C ASP A 50 3.28 1.64 -4.78
N LEU A 51 3.98 0.70 -4.13
CA LEU A 51 4.54 0.91 -2.81
C LEU A 51 5.57 2.05 -2.80
N ASP A 52 6.48 2.09 -3.77
CA ASP A 52 7.48 3.15 -3.88
C ASP A 52 6.82 4.52 -4.11
N ARG A 53 5.72 4.55 -4.88
CA ARG A 53 4.90 5.75 -5.10
C ARG A 53 4.18 6.20 -3.84
N LEU A 54 3.53 5.28 -3.12
CA LEU A 54 2.83 5.56 -1.86
C LEU A 54 3.82 6.07 -0.80
N ILE A 55 5.01 5.48 -0.73
CA ILE A 55 6.10 5.93 0.16
C ILE A 55 6.62 7.31 -0.26
N ALA A 56 6.72 7.58 -1.56
CA ALA A 56 7.15 8.85 -2.13
C ALA A 56 6.05 9.94 -2.11
N GLY A 57 4.79 9.59 -1.76
CA GLY A 57 3.63 10.49 -1.79
C GLY A 57 3.27 10.94 -3.21
N LYS A 58 3.37 10.04 -4.19
CA LYS A 58 3.03 10.32 -5.59
C LYS A 58 1.77 9.55 -5.99
N PRO A 59 0.74 10.21 -6.54
CA PRO A 59 -0.47 9.53 -6.98
C PRO A 59 -0.18 8.55 -8.13
N ARG A 60 -1.01 7.50 -8.26
CA ARG A 60 -0.95 6.56 -9.40
C ARG A 60 -1.24 7.35 -10.68
N PRO A 61 -0.47 7.17 -11.77
CA PRO A 61 -0.76 7.81 -13.03
C PRO A 61 -2.10 7.30 -13.57
N GLU A 62 -2.99 8.22 -13.93
CA GLU A 62 -4.23 7.91 -14.64
C GLU A 62 -3.87 7.40 -16.05
N GLU A 63 -3.94 6.09 -16.30
CA GLU A 63 -3.85 5.50 -17.65
C GLU A 63 -5.22 5.34 -18.32
#